data_AF-A0A2E1BXS3-F1
#
_entry.id   AF-A0A2E1BXS3-F1
#
_cell.length_a   1.000
_cell.length_b   1.000
_cell.length_c   1.000
_cell.angle_alpha   90.00
_cell.angle_beta   90.00
_cell.angle_gamma   90.00
#
_symmetry.space_group_name_H-M   'P 1'
#
loop_
_entity.id
_entity.type
_entity.pdbx_description
1 polymer ?
#
loop_
_entity_poly.entity_id
_entity_poly.type
_entity_poly.pdbx_seq_one_letter_code
_entity_poly.pdbx_strand_id
1 'polypeptide(L)'
;MSMSVDVPSSVDVFIQGEKEPGSSGIVVVLGFVTMLTFLILYGILFPGRDMPVVSEVLPMFEGVFDSGIWFFLLGIIFGAFSILATMLTEATSE
;
A
#
# COMPACT_ATOMS: atom_id res chain seq x y z
N MET A 1 26.43 -35.16 32.28
CA MET A 1 26.75 -33.73 32.35
C MET A 1 26.33 -33.14 31.00
N SER A 2 25.07 -32.75 30.86
CA SER A 2 24.51 -32.18 29.63
C SER A 2 24.83 -30.69 29.61
N MET A 3 25.63 -30.27 28.64
CA MET A 3 25.93 -28.87 28.41
C MET A 3 24.70 -28.24 27.75
N SER A 4 23.87 -27.55 28.52
CA SER A 4 22.85 -26.66 27.98
C SER A 4 23.59 -25.49 27.35
N VAL A 5 23.59 -25.42 26.03
CA VAL A 5 24.03 -24.23 25.31
C VAL A 5 23.00 -23.16 25.60
N ASP A 6 23.31 -22.26 26.53
CA ASP A 6 22.58 -21.01 26.72
C ASP A 6 22.77 -20.18 25.45
N VAL A 7 21.81 -20.29 24.53
CA VAL A 7 21.68 -19.35 23.42
C VAL A 7 21.34 -18.00 24.06
N PRO A 8 22.19 -16.98 23.93
CA PRO A 8 21.93 -15.71 24.57
C PRO A 8 20.66 -15.12 23.98
N SER A 9 19.69 -14.81 24.84
CA SER A 9 18.38 -14.20 24.50
C SER A 9 18.49 -12.89 23.71
N SER A 10 19.69 -12.33 23.61
CA SER A 10 20.02 -11.22 22.72
C SER A 10 19.87 -11.56 21.24
N VAL A 11 20.05 -12.81 20.82
CA VAL A 11 19.97 -13.19 19.39
C VAL A 11 18.54 -13.06 18.87
N ASP A 12 17.53 -13.36 19.69
CA ASP A 12 16.12 -13.19 19.32
C ASP A 12 15.71 -11.71 19.17
N VAL A 13 16.35 -10.80 19.90
CA VAL A 13 16.06 -9.34 19.85
C VAL A 13 16.68 -8.66 18.62
N PHE A 14 17.79 -9.19 18.08
CA PHE A 14 18.42 -8.64 16.87
C PHE A 14 17.80 -9.16 15.57
N ILE A 15 17.07 -10.28 15.62
CA ILE A 15 16.39 -10.90 14.45
C ILE A 15 14.90 -10.54 14.39
N GLN A 16 14.36 -9.87 15.41
CA GLN A 16 13.05 -9.24 15.30
C GLN A 16 13.22 -7.86 14.66
N GLY A 17 12.59 -7.66 13.50
CA GLY A 17 12.42 -6.35 12.85
C GLY A 17 11.51 -5.39 13.65
N GLU A 18 11.54 -5.44 14.98
CA GLU A 18 10.69 -4.72 15.94
C GLU A 18 11.13 -3.25 16.13
N LYS A 19 11.63 -2.63 15.06
CA LYS A 19 11.85 -1.19 15.02
C LYS A 19 11.93 -0.70 13.59
N GLU A 20 10.90 -0.96 12.78
CA GLU A 20 10.66 -0.06 11.67
C GLU A 20 10.59 1.36 12.26
N PRO A 21 11.46 2.29 11.83
CA PRO A 21 11.43 3.64 12.37
C PRO A 21 10.01 4.16 12.18
N GLY A 22 9.41 4.76 13.20
CA GLY A 22 8.03 5.31 13.12
C GLY A 22 7.82 6.34 11.99
N SER A 23 8.90 6.72 11.30
CA SER A 23 8.95 7.54 10.10
C SER A 23 8.89 6.76 8.77
N SER A 24 8.86 5.42 8.76
CA SER A 24 8.83 4.59 7.54
C SER A 24 7.62 4.93 6.66
N GLY A 25 6.45 5.10 7.28
CA GLY A 25 5.23 5.54 6.59
C GLY A 25 5.35 6.94 5.96
N ILE A 26 6.15 7.83 6.54
CA ILE A 26 6.35 9.20 6.04
C ILE A 26 7.05 9.18 4.68
N VAL A 27 8.02 8.29 4.49
CA VAL A 27 8.74 8.16 3.21
C VAL A 27 7.81 7.67 2.11
N VAL A 28 6.94 6.70 2.41
CA VAL A 28 5.93 6.19 1.46
C VAL A 28 4.93 7.28 1.09
N VAL A 29 4.42 8.01 2.09
CA VAL A 29 3.48 9.12 1.86
C VAL A 29 4.15 10.24 1.04
N LEU A 30 5.39 10.62 1.36
CA LEU A 30 6.14 11.60 0.58
C LEU A 30 6.39 11.14 -0.85
N GLY A 31 6.76 9.88 -1.05
CA GLY A 31 6.94 9.29 -2.39
C GLY A 31 5.64 9.35 -3.20
N PHE A 32 4.51 9.01 -2.58
CA PHE A 32 3.20 9.06 -3.21
C PHE A 32 2.77 10.50 -3.56
N VAL A 33 2.90 11.45 -2.62
CA VAL A 33 2.58 12.87 -2.87
C VAL A 33 3.49 13.46 -3.96
N THR A 34 4.77 13.12 -3.96
CA THR A 34 5.74 13.56 -4.97
C THR A 34 5.38 12.99 -6.35
N MET A 35 5.02 11.70 -6.42
CA MET A 35 4.53 11.07 -7.65
C MET A 35 3.31 11.78 -8.21
N LEU A 36 2.28 12.03 -7.38
CA LEU A 36 1.07 12.73 -7.82
C LEU A 36 1.36 14.14 -8.32
N THR A 37 2.20 14.88 -7.58
CA THR A 37 2.60 16.24 -7.96
C THR A 37 3.33 16.24 -9.29
N PHE A 38 4.24 15.30 -9.51
CA PHE A 38 4.94 15.14 -10.80
C PHE A 38 3.96 14.87 -11.95
N LEU A 39 2.98 13.97 -11.76
CA LEU A 39 1.99 13.66 -12.79
C LEU A 39 1.13 14.88 -13.14
N ILE A 40 0.71 15.65 -12.13
CA ILE A 40 -0.05 16.90 -12.35
C ILE A 40 0.79 17.91 -13.14
N LEU A 41 2.05 18.12 -12.72
CA LEU A 41 2.96 19.03 -13.42
C LEU A 41 3.22 18.59 -14.86
N TYR A 42 3.40 17.29 -15.10
CA TYR A 42 3.56 16.74 -16.45
C TYR A 42 2.34 17.05 -17.33
N GLY A 43 1.13 16.85 -16.82
CA GLY A 43 -0.10 17.14 -17.57
C GLY A 43 -0.24 18.61 -17.97
N ILE A 44 0.27 19.54 -17.15
CA ILE A 44 0.28 20.98 -17.45
C ILE A 44 1.39 21.33 -18.44
N LEU A 45 2.59 20.78 -18.25
CA LEU A 45 3.78 21.12 -19.04
C LEU A 45 3.75 20.50 -20.44
N PHE A 46 3.13 19.33 -20.59
CA PHE A 46 3.05 18.57 -21.84
C PHE A 46 1.60 18.27 -22.23
N PRO A 47 0.80 19.29 -22.57
CA PRO A 47 -0.59 19.10 -22.93
C PRO A 47 -0.72 18.26 -24.22
N GLY A 48 -1.70 17.34 -24.24
CA GLY A 48 -1.97 16.48 -25.39
C GLY A 48 -1.00 15.31 -25.58
N ARG A 49 -0.10 15.08 -24.62
CA ARG A 49 0.76 13.88 -24.56
C ARG A 49 0.19 12.88 -23.58
N ASP A 50 0.36 11.60 -23.86
CA ASP A 50 -0.06 10.54 -22.96
C ASP A 50 0.67 10.66 -21.61
N MET A 51 -0.05 10.35 -20.53
CA MET A 51 0.49 10.42 -19.17
C MET A 51 1.52 9.32 -18.96
N PRO A 52 2.70 9.63 -18.41
CA PRO A 52 3.73 8.63 -18.16
C PRO A 52 3.25 7.63 -17.11
N VAL A 53 3.60 6.35 -17.29
CA VAL A 53 3.23 5.21 -16.42
C VAL A 53 1.72 4.87 -16.43
N VAL A 54 0.83 5.85 -16.36
CA VAL A 54 -0.62 5.64 -16.34
C VAL A 54 -1.13 5.08 -17.67
N SER A 55 -0.62 5.61 -18.79
CA SER A 55 -1.04 5.19 -20.14
C SER A 55 -0.70 3.73 -20.49
N GLU A 56 0.28 3.14 -19.81
CA GLU A 56 0.65 1.72 -20.00
C GLU A 56 -0.24 0.78 -19.16
N VAL A 57 -0.75 1.28 -18.03
CA VAL A 57 -1.55 0.49 -17.08
C VAL A 57 -3.04 0.56 -17.40
N LEU A 58 -3.54 1.73 -17.80
CA LEU A 58 -4.97 1.96 -18.08
C LEU A 58 -5.57 0.97 -19.10
N PRO A 59 -4.89 0.63 -20.22
CA PRO A 59 -5.42 -0.29 -21.22
C PRO A 59 -5.69 -1.70 -20.68
N MET A 60 -4.98 -2.14 -19.63
CA MET A 60 -5.25 -3.44 -19.00
C MET A 60 -6.65 -3.51 -18.37
N PHE A 61 -7.24 -2.35 -18.06
CA PHE A 61 -8.55 -2.24 -17.44
C PHE A 61 -9.66 -1.81 -18.40
N GLU A 62 -9.37 -1.50 -19.67
CA GLU A 62 -10.39 -1.06 -20.64
C GLU A 62 -11.55 -2.06 -20.77
N GLY A 63 -11.26 -3.36 -20.87
CA GLY A 63 -12.31 -4.39 -20.93
C GLY A 63 -13.11 -4.57 -19.62
N VAL A 64 -12.52 -4.17 -18.49
CA VAL A 64 -13.18 -4.22 -17.17
C VAL A 64 -14.11 -3.03 -16.99
N PHE A 65 -13.71 -1.85 -17.48
CA PHE A 65 -14.55 -0.65 -17.42
C PHE A 65 -15.70 -0.69 -18.45
N ASP A 66 -15.48 -1.27 -19.63
CA ASP A 66 -16.51 -1.40 -20.67
C ASP A 66 -17.58 -2.45 -20.34
N SER A 67 -17.21 -3.54 -19.67
CA SER A 67 -18.14 -4.63 -19.31
C SER A 67 -19.06 -4.33 -18.11
N GLY A 68 -18.89 -3.20 -17.43
CA GLY A 68 -19.67 -2.86 -16.23
C GLY A 68 -19.37 -3.73 -15.00
N ILE A 69 -18.47 -4.70 -15.09
CA ILE A 69 -18.06 -5.56 -13.97
C ILE A 69 -17.35 -4.77 -12.86
N TRP A 70 -16.74 -3.63 -13.20
CA TRP A 70 -16.04 -2.77 -12.26
C TRP A 70 -16.93 -2.25 -11.11
N PHE A 71 -18.26 -2.13 -11.31
CA PHE A 71 -19.20 -1.80 -10.23
C PHE A 71 -19.28 -2.91 -9.17
N PHE A 72 -19.24 -4.18 -9.60
CA PHE A 72 -19.20 -5.32 -8.68
C PHE A 72 -17.86 -5.41 -7.96
N LEU A 73 -16.75 -5.15 -8.66
CA LEU A 73 -15.41 -5.09 -8.06
C LEU A 73 -15.32 -3.98 -7.00
N LEU A 74 -15.86 -2.80 -7.28
CA LEU A 74 -15.97 -1.74 -6.27
C LEU A 74 -16.80 -2.18 -5.07
N GLY A 75 -17.95 -2.82 -5.28
CA GLY A 75 -18.79 -3.35 -4.20
C GLY A 75 -18.04 -4.34 -3.30
N ILE A 76 -17.24 -5.24 -3.88
CA ILE A 76 -16.40 -6.18 -3.14
C ILE A 76 -15.31 -5.45 -2.36
N ILE A 77 -14.62 -4.49 -2.98
CA ILE A 77 -13.55 -3.72 -2.33
C ILE A 77 -14.10 -2.93 -1.14
N PHE A 78 -15.19 -2.17 -1.32
CA PHE A 78 -15.83 -1.42 -0.24
C PHE A 78 -16.39 -2.33 0.85
N GLY A 79 -17.00 -3.46 0.48
CA GLY A 79 -17.49 -4.45 1.43
C GLY A 79 -16.36 -5.04 2.29
N ALA A 80 -15.25 -5.44 1.66
CA ALA A 80 -14.07 -5.95 2.36
C ALA A 80 -13.46 -4.88 3.28
N PHE A 81 -13.28 -3.65 2.79
CA PHE A 81 -12.76 -2.55 3.60
C PHE A 81 -13.66 -2.20 4.78
N SER A 82 -14.98 -2.27 4.63
CA SER A 82 -15.92 -2.05 5.74
C SER A 82 -15.77 -3.09 6.85
N ILE A 83 -15.65 -4.37 6.47
CA ILE A 83 -15.42 -5.46 7.43
C ILE A 83 -14.07 -5.27 8.13
N LEU A 84 -13.00 -5.01 7.37
CA LEU A 84 -11.68 -4.77 7.93
C LEU A 84 -11.65 -3.56 8.85
N ALA A 85 -12.28 -2.45 8.46
CA ALA A 85 -12.36 -1.23 9.27
C ALA A 85 -13.12 -1.46 10.58
N THR A 86 -14.21 -2.24 10.54
CA THR A 86 -14.97 -2.60 11.73
C THR A 86 -14.13 -3.47 12.66
N MET A 87 -13.46 -4.49 12.13
CA MET A 87 -12.56 -5.36 12.89
C MET A 87 -11.39 -4.58 13.52
N LEU A 88 -10.78 -3.64 12.79
CA LEU A 88 -9.70 -2.79 13.29
C LEU A 88 -10.17 -1.82 14.37
N THR A 89 -11.38 -1.27 14.20
CA THR A 89 -12.01 -0.38 15.19
C THR A 89 -12.27 -1.15 16.48
N GLU A 90 -12.81 -2.37 16.39
CA GLU A 90 -13.00 -3.25 17.54
C GLU A 90 -11.66 -3.63 18.19
N ALA A 91 -10.65 -4.02 17.41
CA ALA A 91 -9.34 -4.43 17.92
C ALA A 91 -8.53 -3.28 18.55
N THR A 92 -8.83 -2.02 18.20
CA THR A 92 -8.17 -0.82 18.76
C THR A 92 -9.00 -0.17 19.88
N SER A 93 -10.26 -0.57 20.04
CA SER A 93 -11.16 -0.02 21.06
C SER A 93 -10.98 -0.66 22.45
N GLU A 94 -9.95 -1.49 22.63
CA GLU A 94 -9.51 -2.03 23.92
C GLU A 94 -8.24 -1.32 24.42
#